data_AF-A0A7J4PWH9-F1
#
_entry.id   AF-A0A7J4PWH9-F1
#
_cell.length_a   1.000
_cell.length_b   1.000
_cell.length_c   1.000
_cell.angle_alpha   90.00
_cell.angle_beta   90.00
_cell.angle_gamma   90.00
#
_symmetry.space_group_name_H-M   'P 1'
#
loop_
_entity.id
_entity.type
_entity.pdbx_description
1 polymer ?
#
loop_
_entity_poly.entity_id
_entity_poly.type
_entity_poly.pdbx_seq_one_letter_code
_entity_poly.pdbx_strand_id
1 'polypeptide(L)' 'SISCSACARICPNQTITMVETETDKGTKMMPEINLERCLFCALCEEVCPTDCLVLGKDTDFERYDRREFIKRPEELE' A
#
# COMPACT_ATOMS: atom_id res chain seq x y z
N SER A 1 2.88 -2.95 -12.24
CA SER A 1 3.80 -2.27 -11.31
C SER A 1 5.25 -2.68 -11.57
N ILE A 2 6.17 -1.73 -11.43
CA ILE A 2 7.62 -1.97 -11.28
C ILE A 2 7.95 -1.86 -9.78
N SER A 3 8.75 -2.78 -9.26
CA SER A 3 9.16 -2.79 -7.85
C SER A 3 10.21 -1.71 -7.55
N CYS A 4 9.76 -0.45 -7.48
CA CYS A 4 10.62 0.73 -7.29
C CYS A 4 10.72 1.21 -5.83
N SER A 5 9.79 0.79 -4.97
CA SER A 5 9.71 1.17 -3.55
C SER A 5 9.58 2.68 -3.29
N ALA A 6 9.13 3.47 -4.28
CA ALA A 6 8.96 4.92 -4.15
C ALA A 6 7.94 5.30 -3.07
N CYS A 7 6.79 4.59 -3.04
CA CYS A 7 5.74 4.77 -2.04
C CYS A 7 6.25 4.55 -0.60
N ALA A 8 7.05 3.51 -0.38
CA ALA A 8 7.64 3.23 0.93
C ALA A 8 8.64 4.31 1.37
N ARG A 9 9.42 4.85 0.44
CA ARG A 9 10.41 5.91 0.73
C ARG A 9 9.77 7.26 1.03
N ILE A 10 8.68 7.62 0.33
CA ILE A 10 8.01 8.91 0.53
C ILE A 10 7.12 8.92 1.77
N CYS A 11 6.70 7.76 2.27
CA CYS A 11 5.75 7.67 3.38
C CYS A 11 6.33 8.32 4.66
N PRO A 12 5.78 9.46 5.14
CA PRO A 12 6.35 10.18 6.27
C PRO A 12 6.18 9.42 7.60
N ASN A 13 5.15 8.58 7.71
CA ASN A 13 4.89 7.77 8.91
C ASN A 13 5.35 6.31 8.77
N GLN A 14 6.10 6.00 7.70
CA GLN A 14 6.71 4.69 7.45
C GLN A 14 5.74 3.50 7.59
N THR A 15 4.52 3.65 7.06
CA THR A 15 3.46 2.62 7.19
C THR A 15 3.45 1.60 6.07
N ILE A 16 4.33 1.76 5.08
CA ILE A 16 4.38 0.94 3.87
C ILE A 16 5.60 0.02 3.94
N THR A 17 5.36 -1.29 3.92
CA THR A 17 6.39 -2.32 3.86
C THR A 17 6.38 -2.95 2.49
N MET A 18 7.55 -3.21 1.91
CA MET A 18 7.65 -3.95 0.65
C MET A 18 7.73 -5.44 0.96
N VAL A 19 6.75 -6.21 0.52
CA VAL A 19 6.66 -7.66 0.76
C VAL A 19 6.79 -8.43 -0.55
N GLU A 20 7.31 -9.66 -0.48
CA GLU A 20 7.36 -10.55 -1.63
C GLU A 20 5.94 -11.02 -1.99
N THR A 21 5.60 -10.93 -3.27
CA THR A 21 4.29 -11.32 -3.80
C THR A 21 4.50 -12.12 -5.08
N GLU A 22 3.86 -13.29 -5.16
CA GLU A 22 3.90 -14.12 -6.36
C GLU A 22 2.98 -13.52 -7.43
N THR A 23 3.52 -13.32 -8.62
CA THR A 23 2.77 -12.86 -9.80
C THR A 23 2.92 -13.85 -10.94
N ASP A 24 2.10 -13.72 -11.97
CA ASP A 24 2.18 -14.48 -13.24
C ASP A 24 3.57 -14.42 -13.90
N LYS A 25 4.35 -13.37 -13.60
CA LYS A 25 5.68 -13.12 -14.15
C LYS A 25 6.81 -13.38 -13.13
N GLY A 26 6.52 -14.10 -12.05
CA GLY A 26 7.46 -14.42 -10.97
C GLY A 26 7.25 -13.57 -9.70
N THR A 27 8.18 -13.69 -8.76
CA THR A 27 8.13 -12.97 -7.48
C THR A 27 8.47 -11.49 -7.65
N LYS A 28 7.65 -10.61 -7.08
CA LYS A 28 7.86 -9.16 -7.08
C LYS A 28 7.71 -8.59 -5.68
N MET A 29 8.43 -7.50 -5.40
CA MET A 29 8.19 -6.71 -4.20
C MET A 29 7.01 -5.77 -4.43
N MET A 30 5.97 -5.89 -3.62
CA MET A 30 4.76 -5.08 -3.69
C MET A 30 4.50 -4.40 -2.34
N PRO A 31 3.83 -3.24 -2.32
CA PRO A 31 3.55 -2.52 -1.08
C PRO A 31 2.45 -3.22 -0.26
N GLU A 32 2.68 -3.35 1.05
CA GLU A 32 1.72 -3.66 2.09
C GLU A 32 1.58 -2.41 2.98
N ILE A 33 0.35 -2.01 3.31
CA ILE A 33 0.08 -0.74 4.00
C ILE A 33 -0.61 -0.99 5.33
N ASN A 34 -0.04 -0.44 6.41
CA ASN A 34 -0.73 -0.33 7.69
C ASN A 34 -1.62 0.93 7.70
N LEU A 35 -2.93 0.72 7.57
CA LEU A 35 -3.97 1.76 7.58
C LEU A 35 -4.27 2.30 8.98
N GLU A 36 -4.00 1.55 10.06
CA GLU A 36 -4.17 2.03 11.45
C GLU A 36 -3.28 3.24 11.72
N ARG A 37 -2.12 3.29 11.06
CA ARG A 37 -1.13 4.38 11.20
C ARG A 37 -1.07 5.30 9.98
N CYS A 38 -1.81 5.01 8.91
CA CYS A 38 -1.76 5.81 7.70
C CYS A 38 -2.33 7.22 7.94
N LEU A 39 -1.68 8.24 7.40
CA LEU A 39 -2.15 9.64 7.49
C LEU A 39 -3.08 10.04 6.35
N PHE A 40 -3.35 9.13 5.40
CA PHE A 40 -4.19 9.39 4.22
C PHE A 40 -3.78 10.64 3.43
N CYS A 41 -2.47 10.91 3.38
CA CYS A 41 -1.90 12.12 2.76
C CYS A 41 -1.72 12.05 1.24
N ALA A 42 -2.05 10.92 0.61
CA ALA A 42 -1.92 10.65 -0.83
C ALA A 42 -0.50 10.75 -1.46
N LEU A 43 0.55 11.05 -0.69
CA LEU A 43 1.92 11.14 -1.23
C LEU A 43 2.41 9.85 -1.93
N CYS A 44 1.97 8.68 -1.46
CA CYS A 44 2.31 7.40 -2.05
C CYS A 44 1.67 7.18 -3.43
N GLU A 45 0.52 7.80 -3.69
CA GLU A 45 -0.16 7.80 -4.99
C GLU A 45 0.55 8.77 -5.94
N GLU A 46 0.82 10.01 -5.50
CA GLU A 46 1.48 11.04 -6.32
C GLU A 46 2.88 10.63 -6.82
N VAL A 47 3.65 9.90 -6.00
CA VAL A 47 5.00 9.46 -6.37
C VAL A 47 5.00 8.21 -7.25
N CYS A 48 3.86 7.54 -7.40
CA CYS A 48 3.80 6.23 -8.02
C CYS A 48 3.99 6.34 -9.54
N PRO A 49 5.06 5.79 -10.13
CA PRO A 49 5.31 5.93 -11.57
C PRO A 49 4.38 5.07 -12.43
N THR A 50 3.60 4.18 -11.82
CA THR A 50 2.71 3.25 -12.52
C THR A 50 1.31 3.21 -11.90
N ASP A 51 0.98 4.18 -11.05
CA ASP A 51 -0.32 4.28 -10.38
C ASP A 51 -0.81 2.97 -9.72
N CYS A 52 0.10 2.20 -9.11
CA CYS A 52 -0.23 0.91 -8.50
C CYS A 52 -0.81 1.00 -7.08
N LEU A 53 -1.12 2.21 -6.64
CA LEU A 53 -1.60 2.54 -5.31
C LEU A 53 -2.53 3.74 -5.45
N VAL A 54 -3.84 3.51 -5.33
CA VAL A 54 -4.83 4.58 -5.30
C VAL A 54 -5.38 4.73 -3.89
N LEU A 55 -5.41 5.96 -3.37
CA LEU A 55 -6.09 6.25 -2.11
C LEU A 55 -7.60 6.33 -2.37
N GLY A 56 -8.28 5.21 -2.18
CA GLY A 56 -9.73 5.13 -2.24
C GLY A 56 -10.42 6.09 -1.26
N LYS A 57 -11.62 6.53 -1.61
CA LYS A 57 -12.48 7.36 -0.74
C LYS A 57 -13.34 6.51 0.20
N ASP A 58 -12.95 5.27 0.44
CA ASP A 58 -13.71 4.35 1.28
C ASP A 58 -13.84 4.96 2.68
N THR A 59 -15.07 5.26 3.06
CA THR A 59 -15.41 5.78 4.39
C THR A 59 -15.72 4.66 5.39
N ASP A 60 -15.65 3.41 4.93
CA ASP A 60 -16.03 2.24 5.70
C ASP A 60 -14.84 1.71 6.50
N PHE A 61 -14.58 2.36 7.64
CA PHE A 61 -13.55 1.98 8.60
C PHE A 61 -14.09 1.09 9.73
N GLU A 62 -15.27 0.49 9.56
CA GLU A 62 -15.86 -0.43 10.53
C GLU A 62 -15.12 -1.78 10.52
N ARG A 63 -13.90 -1.79 11.06
CA ARG A 63 -13.08 -3.00 11.26
C ARG A 63 -12.89 -3.24 12.75
N TYR A 64 -13.11 -4.48 13.19
CA TYR A 64 -13.10 -4.83 14.63
C TYR A 64 -11.78 -5.49 15.06
N ASP A 65 -11.01 -6.04 14.11
CA ASP A 65 -9.68 -6.62 14.35
C ASP A 65 -8.58 -5.71 13.76
N ARG A 66 -7.53 -5.46 14.56
CA ARG A 66 -6.37 -4.64 14.15
C ARG A 66 -5.67 -5.18 12.89
N ARG A 67 -5.68 -6.49 12.68
CA ARG A 67 -5.09 -7.13 11.48
C ARG A 67 -5.82 -6.75 10.21
N GLU A 68 -7.10 -6.40 10.31
CA GLU A 68 -7.88 -5.91 9.18
C GLU A 68 -7.41 -4.52 8.75
N PHE A 69 -6.63 -3.78 9.55
CA PHE A 69 -6.05 -2.51 9.09
C PHE A 69 -4.77 -2.69 8.26
N ILE A 70 -4.34 -3.92 7.98
CA ILE A 70 -3.24 -4.18 7.05
C ILE A 70 -3.81 -4.46 5.66
N LYS A 71 -3.57 -3.56 4.71
CA LYS A 71 -3.96 -3.73 3.30
C LYS A 71 -2.83 -4.43 2.56
N ARG A 72 -3.08 -5.67 2.14
CA ARG A 72 -2.10 -6.52 1.45
C ARG A 72 -2.03 -6.19 -0.06
N PRO A 73 -0.92 -6.54 -0.74
CA PRO A 73 -0.75 -6.29 -2.16
C PRO A 73 -1.92 -6.68 -3.06
N GLU A 74 -2.59 -7.79 -2.76
CA GLU A 74 -3.73 -8.30 -3.53
C GLU A 74 -5.04 -7.53 -3.31
N GLU A 75 -5.10 -6.69 -2.27
CA GLU A 75 -6.26 -5.85 -1.94
C GLU A 75 -6.09 -4.41 -2.45
N LEU A 76 -4.91 -4.08 -3.01
CA LEU A 76 -4.63 -2.77 -3.58
C LEU A 76 -5.21 -2.68 -5.00
N GLU A 77 -5.94 -1.59 -5.23
CA GLU A 77 -6.52 -1.23 -6.53
C GLU A 77 -5.58 -0.34 -7.33
#